data_AF-E6U8X4-F1
#
_entry.id   AF-E6U8X4-F1
#
_cell.length_a   1.000
_cell.length_b   1.000
_cell.length_c   1.000
_cell.angle_alpha   90.00
_cell.angle_beta   90.00
_cell.angle_gamma   90.00
#
_symmetry.space_group_name_H-M   'P 1'
#
loop_
_entity.id
_entity.type
_entity.pdbx_description
1 polymer ?
#
loop_
_entity_poly.entity_id
_entity_poly.type
_entity_poly.pdbx_seq_one_letter_code
_entity_poly.pdbx_strand_id
1 'polypeptide(L)'
;MTHASRARPVLLPAERGTSLTFFLLAFLPVLASFFLTTDGRLTTAHLGAISIPLRTVCVFHLLTGYNCPVDGMTRTFAFMGHGQLAEALRMSLPGVLLYVFCLFEIPLRGVWLVRGRMPRILRVLEPVLFGTVGAVDAVFFLAQFFR
;
A
#
# COMPACT_ATOMS: atom_id res chain seq x y z
N MET A 1 -26.71 31.66 27.55
CA MET A 1 -25.42 30.97 27.26
C MET A 1 -25.73 29.51 26.97
N THR A 2 -25.99 29.20 25.70
CA THR A 2 -26.44 27.88 25.23
C THR A 2 -25.23 27.00 24.92
N HIS A 3 -24.96 26.04 25.82
CA HIS A 3 -24.05 24.92 25.57
C HIS A 3 -24.65 24.03 24.47
N ALA A 4 -24.32 24.32 23.21
CA ALA A 4 -24.58 23.42 22.10
C ALA A 4 -23.77 22.15 22.32
N SER A 5 -24.43 21.12 22.87
CA SER A 5 -24.00 19.73 22.85
C SER A 5 -23.63 19.37 21.40
N ARG A 6 -22.34 19.42 21.10
CA ARG A 6 -21.78 19.08 19.80
C ARG A 6 -21.89 17.57 19.69
N ALA A 7 -23.04 17.10 19.21
CA ALA A 7 -23.33 15.70 18.95
C ALA A 7 -22.08 15.07 18.32
N ARG A 8 -21.49 14.09 19.00
CA ARG A 8 -20.43 13.29 18.41
C ARG A 8 -21.05 12.66 17.17
N PRO A 9 -20.52 12.87 15.96
CA PRO A 9 -21.01 12.15 14.81
C PRO A 9 -20.77 10.68 15.10
N VAL A 10 -21.85 9.97 15.46
CA VAL A 10 -21.84 8.51 15.58
C VAL A 10 -21.61 8.04 14.15
N LEU A 11 -20.39 7.56 13.88
CA LEU A 11 -20.06 6.98 12.59
C LEU A 11 -21.12 5.94 12.24
N LEU A 12 -21.83 6.16 11.13
CA LEU A 12 -22.82 5.23 10.60
C LEU A 12 -22.13 3.85 10.39
N PRO A 13 -22.83 2.73 10.60
CA PRO A 13 -22.26 1.39 10.44
C PRO A 13 -21.61 1.17 9.06
N ALA A 14 -22.19 1.76 8.01
CA ALA A 14 -21.67 1.71 6.65
C ALA A 14 -20.31 2.43 6.49
N GLU A 15 -20.15 3.61 7.12
CA GLU A 15 -18.89 4.37 7.07
C GLU A 15 -17.78 3.66 7.86
N ARG A 16 -18.12 2.93 8.93
CA ARG A 16 -17.16 2.12 9.71
C ARG A 16 -16.60 0.96 8.90
N GLY A 17 -17.44 0.28 8.12
CA GLY A 17 -17.03 -0.85 7.27
C GLY A 17 -15.96 -0.43 6.26
N THR A 18 -16.25 0.61 5.47
CA THR A 18 -15.31 1.16 4.47
C THR A 18 -13.97 1.55 5.10
N SER A 19 -14.02 2.18 6.27
CA SER A 19 -12.84 2.65 7.00
C SER A 19 -11.94 1.53 7.47
N LEU A 20 -12.55 0.45 7.98
CA LEU A 20 -11.85 -0.76 8.40
C LEU A 20 -11.25 -1.49 7.20
N THR A 21 -11.98 -1.55 6.07
CA THR A 21 -11.48 -2.17 4.84
C THR A 21 -10.18 -1.53 4.38
N PHE A 22 -10.13 -0.20 4.26
CA PHE A 22 -8.91 0.49 3.86
C PHE A 22 -7.78 0.35 4.88
N PHE A 23 -8.11 0.41 6.17
CA PHE A 23 -7.12 0.16 7.22
C PHE A 23 -6.49 -1.23 7.07
N LEU A 24 -7.31 -2.27 6.89
CA LEU A 24 -6.82 -3.63 6.66
C LEU A 24 -6.04 -3.75 5.35
N LEU A 25 -6.50 -3.09 4.29
CA LEU A 25 -5.85 -3.08 2.98
C LEU A 25 -4.46 -2.45 3.02
N ALA A 26 -4.25 -1.41 3.83
CA ALA A 26 -2.93 -0.79 4.03
C ALA A 26 -2.08 -1.57 5.06
N PHE A 27 -2.69 -2.04 6.15
CA PHE A 27 -1.99 -2.69 7.25
C PHE A 27 -1.48 -4.09 6.88
N LEU A 28 -2.29 -4.92 6.23
CA LEU A 28 -1.90 -6.28 5.86
C LEU A 28 -0.64 -6.37 4.99
N PRO A 29 -0.48 -5.62 3.89
CA PRO A 29 0.72 -5.71 3.06
C PRO A 29 1.96 -5.12 3.75
N VAL A 30 1.81 -4.05 4.54
CA VAL A 30 2.90 -3.51 5.36
C VAL A 30 3.32 -4.53 6.42
N LEU A 31 2.37 -5.17 7.11
CA LEU A 31 2.68 -6.20 8.08
C LEU A 31 3.35 -7.41 7.41
N ALA A 32 2.81 -7.87 6.28
CA ALA A 32 3.37 -8.97 5.52
C ALA A 32 4.81 -8.69 5.08
N SER A 33 5.12 -7.43 4.73
CA SER A 33 6.47 -7.05 4.29
C SER A 33 7.59 -7.40 5.28
N PHE A 34 7.30 -7.44 6.59
CA PHE A 34 8.27 -7.85 7.61
C PHE A 34 8.58 -9.34 7.60
N PHE A 35 7.64 -10.16 7.13
CA PHE A 35 7.79 -11.61 7.02
C PHE A 35 8.34 -12.05 5.65
N LEU A 36 8.35 -11.15 4.67
CA LEU A 36 8.87 -11.37 3.33
C LEU A 36 10.31 -10.89 3.23
N THR A 37 11.22 -11.75 2.83
CA THR A 37 12.59 -11.41 2.43
C THR A 37 12.72 -11.57 0.91
N THR A 38 13.62 -10.82 0.28
CA THR A 38 13.81 -10.90 -1.17
C THR A 38 15.23 -10.56 -1.55
N ASP A 39 15.78 -11.31 -2.51
CA ASP A 39 17.06 -11.01 -3.16
C ASP A 39 16.86 -10.27 -4.49
N GLY A 40 15.69 -9.67 -4.69
CA GLY A 40 15.27 -8.98 -5.92
C GLY A 40 14.78 -9.91 -7.04
N ARG A 41 15.21 -11.19 -7.04
CA ARG A 41 14.76 -12.23 -7.99
C ARG A 41 13.82 -13.26 -7.39
N LEU A 42 14.02 -13.62 -6.13
CA LEU A 42 13.22 -14.58 -5.38
C LEU A 42 12.72 -13.90 -4.12
N THR A 43 11.44 -14.11 -3.83
CA THR A 43 10.84 -13.65 -2.59
C THR A 43 10.66 -14.87 -1.69
N THR A 44 11.11 -14.83 -0.45
CA THR A 44 10.97 -15.89 0.54
C THR A 44 10.05 -15.42 1.66
N ALA A 45 8.98 -16.16 1.91
CA ALA A 45 8.10 -15.90 3.06
C ALA A 45 8.58 -16.75 4.24
N HIS A 46 8.85 -16.09 5.37
CA HIS A 46 9.20 -16.75 6.62
C HIS A 46 7.97 -16.84 7.52
N LEU A 47 7.45 -18.05 7.73
CA LEU A 47 6.44 -18.35 8.75
C LEU A 47 7.09 -19.19 9.84
N GLY A 48 7.66 -18.52 10.85
CA GLY A 48 8.37 -19.18 11.94
C GLY A 48 9.61 -19.93 11.44
N ALA A 49 9.63 -21.25 11.61
CA ALA A 49 10.75 -22.11 11.18
C ALA A 49 10.68 -22.51 9.69
N ILE A 50 9.61 -22.15 8.97
CA ILE A 50 9.39 -22.58 7.58
C ILE A 50 9.63 -21.40 6.64
N SER A 51 10.58 -21.55 5.71
CA SER A 51 10.85 -20.60 4.63
C SER A 51 10.32 -21.13 3.31
N ILE A 52 9.32 -20.47 2.73
CA ILE A 52 8.72 -20.88 1.45
C ILE A 52 9.23 -19.93 0.35
N PRO A 53 10.00 -20.43 -0.64
CA PRO A 53 10.40 -19.62 -1.78
C PRO A 53 9.20 -19.39 -2.70
N LEU A 54 8.75 -18.14 -2.76
CA LEU A 54 7.73 -17.65 -3.68
C LEU A 54 8.43 -17.21 -4.97
N ARG A 55 8.59 -18.15 -5.90
CA ARG A 55 8.96 -17.83 -7.28
C ARG A 55 7.69 -17.51 -8.07
N THR A 56 7.19 -16.29 -7.91
CA THR A 56 6.08 -15.81 -8.74
C THR A 56 6.61 -15.39 -10.11
N VAL A 57 6.41 -16.24 -11.10
CA VAL A 57 6.56 -15.84 -12.51
C VAL A 57 5.31 -15.05 -12.87
N CYS A 58 5.49 -13.77 -13.23
CA CYS A 58 4.37 -12.94 -13.66
C CYS A 58 3.84 -13.50 -14.99
N VAL A 59 2.64 -14.07 -14.99
CA VAL A 59 2.01 -14.66 -16.19
C VAL A 59 1.86 -13.62 -17.30
N PHE A 60 1.60 -12.36 -16.94
CA PHE A 60 1.54 -11.26 -17.89
C PHE A 60 2.88 -11.05 -18.61
N HIS A 61 4.00 -11.07 -17.88
CA HIS A 61 5.33 -10.97 -18.47
C HIS A 61 5.65 -12.19 -19.34
N LEU A 62 5.24 -13.39 -18.91
CA LEU A 62 5.44 -14.60 -19.70
C LEU A 62 4.68 -14.56 -21.03
N LEU A 63 3.46 -13.99 -21.04
CA LEU A 63 2.61 -13.92 -22.23
C LEU A 63 2.93 -12.74 -23.16
N THR A 64 3.29 -11.60 -22.59
CA THR A 64 3.42 -10.34 -23.35
C THR A 64 4.86 -9.87 -23.54
N GLY A 65 5.80 -10.37 -22.72
CA GLY A 65 7.17 -9.86 -22.61
C GLY A 65 7.29 -8.52 -21.88
N TYR A 66 6.18 -7.90 -21.48
CA TYR A 66 6.15 -6.61 -20.78
C TYR A 66 5.95 -6.79 -19.26
N ASN A 67 6.40 -5.82 -18.47
CA ASN A 67 6.19 -5.84 -17.03
C ASN A 67 4.77 -5.34 -16.77
N CYS A 68 4.02 -6.04 -15.91
CA CYS A 68 2.71 -5.52 -15.50
C CYS A 68 2.92 -4.34 -14.54
N PRO A 69 1.93 -3.42 -14.39
CA PRO A 69 2.05 -2.28 -13.49
C PRO A 69 2.25 -2.70 -12.03
N VAL A 70 1.90 -3.93 -11.67
CA VAL A 70 2.03 -4.50 -10.32
C VAL A 70 3.33 -5.30 -10.15
N ASP A 71 4.14 -5.40 -11.20
CA ASP A 71 5.36 -6.20 -11.14
C ASP A 71 6.37 -5.58 -10.17
N GLY A 72 6.99 -6.44 -9.36
CA GLY A 72 7.94 -6.01 -8.35
C GLY A 72 7.34 -5.31 -7.12
N MET A 73 6.05 -4.95 -7.08
CA MET A 73 5.46 -4.25 -5.92
C MET A 73 5.65 -5.01 -4.61
N THR A 74 5.39 -6.32 -4.59
CA THR A 74 5.59 -7.15 -3.39
C THR A 74 7.06 -7.17 -2.93
N ARG A 75 8.01 -7.17 -3.87
CA ARG A 75 9.45 -7.14 -3.57
C ARG A 75 9.86 -5.76 -3.06
N THR A 76 9.34 -4.69 -3.65
CA THR A 76 9.53 -3.33 -3.15
C THR A 76 9.01 -3.20 -1.72
N PHE A 77 7.85 -3.76 -1.41
CA PHE A 77 7.32 -3.79 -0.05
C PHE A 77 8.27 -4.52 0.90
N ALA A 78 8.77 -5.71 0.53
CA ALA A 78 9.77 -6.43 1.32
C ALA A 78 11.05 -5.59 1.54
N PHE A 79 11.63 -4.99 0.49
CA PHE A 79 12.79 -4.10 0.64
C PHE A 79 12.51 -2.91 1.57
N MET A 80 11.34 -2.28 1.43
CA MET A 80 10.92 -1.18 2.30
C MET A 80 10.74 -1.62 3.75
N GLY A 81 10.14 -2.79 3.99
CA GLY A 81 9.99 -3.39 5.32
C GLY A 81 11.32 -3.67 6.03
N HIS A 82 12.37 -4.00 5.26
CA HIS A 82 13.74 -4.19 5.77
C HIS A 82 14.59 -2.92 5.74
N GLY A 83 14.02 -1.76 5.41
CA GLY A 83 14.73 -0.47 5.36
C GLY A 83 15.69 -0.31 4.17
N GLN A 84 15.62 -1.19 3.16
CA GLN A 84 16.50 -1.18 1.98
C GLN A 84 15.95 -0.25 0.88
N LEU A 85 15.91 1.05 1.15
CA LEU A 85 15.29 2.05 0.26
C LEU A 85 15.94 2.11 -1.13
N ALA A 86 17.26 1.99 -1.21
CA ALA A 86 17.97 2.04 -2.49
C ALA A 86 17.56 0.90 -3.43
N GLU A 87 17.43 -0.31 -2.90
CA GLU A 87 16.98 -1.48 -3.65
C GLU A 87 15.49 -1.39 -3.99
N ALA A 88 14.67 -0.86 -3.07
CA ALA A 88 13.25 -0.60 -3.33
C ALA A 88 13.01 0.37 -4.50
N LEU A 89 13.78 1.47 -4.56
CA LEU A 89 13.70 2.46 -5.64
C LEU A 89 14.19 1.92 -6.99
N ARG A 90 15.23 1.06 -6.96
CA ARG A 90 15.70 0.34 -8.16
C ARG A 90 14.66 -0.65 -8.67
N MET A 91 13.87 -1.23 -7.77
CA MET A 91 12.85 -2.20 -8.10
C MET A 91 11.60 -1.56 -8.72
N SER A 92 10.97 -0.61 -8.01
CA SER A 92 9.76 0.08 -8.48
C SER A 92 9.49 1.33 -7.65
N LEU A 93 9.61 2.51 -8.27
CA LEU A 93 9.27 3.79 -7.67
C LEU A 93 7.78 3.88 -7.25
N PRO A 94 6.80 3.45 -8.07
CA PRO A 94 5.41 3.43 -7.63
C PRO A 94 5.16 2.57 -6.39
N GLY A 95 5.84 1.42 -6.29
CA GLY A 95 5.76 0.56 -5.12
C GLY A 95 6.27 1.24 -3.84
N VAL A 96 7.33 2.06 -3.94
CA VAL A 96 7.85 2.85 -2.81
C VAL A 96 6.84 3.90 -2.39
N LEU A 97 6.26 4.64 -3.35
CA LEU A 97 5.24 5.65 -3.08
C LEU A 97 4.01 5.04 -2.39
N LEU A 98 3.56 3.88 -2.87
CA LEU A 98 2.44 3.16 -2.28
C LEU A 98 2.75 2.69 -0.85
N TYR A 99 3.96 2.17 -0.60
CA TYR A 99 4.36 1.76 0.76
C TYR A 99 4.35 2.94 1.74
N VAL A 100 4.94 4.07 1.34
CA VAL A 100 4.96 5.30 2.15
C VAL A 100 3.54 5.77 2.42
N PHE A 101 2.67 5.72 1.41
CA PHE A 101 1.26 6.04 1.57
C PHE A 101 0.58 5.16 2.62
N CYS A 102 0.73 3.84 2.55
CA CYS A 102 0.19 2.91 3.55
C CYS A 102 0.73 3.24 4.95
N LEU A 103 2.02 3.57 5.08
CA LEU A 103 2.65 3.89 6.35
C LEU A 103 2.06 5.15 7.01
N PHE A 104 1.68 6.17 6.22
CA PHE A 104 0.98 7.35 6.72
C PHE A 104 -0.50 7.06 7.01
N GLU A 105 -1.15 6.28 6.16
CA GLU A 105 -2.58 5.99 6.26
C GLU A 105 -2.95 5.21 7.53
N ILE A 106 -2.13 4.22 7.91
CA ILE A 106 -2.35 3.37 9.09
C ILE A 106 -2.51 4.19 10.39
N PRO A 107 -1.56 5.04 10.83
CA PRO A 107 -1.69 5.80 12.07
C PRO A 107 -2.79 6.86 11.98
N LEU A 108 -2.97 7.50 10.83
CA LEU A 108 -4.01 8.51 10.62
C LEU A 108 -5.42 7.90 10.78
N ARG A 109 -5.66 6.73 10.19
CA ARG A 109 -6.93 5.99 10.36
C ARG A 109 -7.06 5.39 11.75
N GLY A 110 -5.97 4.90 12.35
CA GLY A 110 -5.98 4.38 13.72
C GLY A 110 -6.42 5.44 14.74
N VAL A 111 -5.85 6.65 14.67
CA VAL A 111 -6.25 7.79 15.51
C VAL A 111 -7.72 8.16 15.27
N TRP A 112 -8.16 8.10 14.02
CA TRP A 112 -9.55 8.40 13.69
C TRP A 112 -10.53 7.35 14.23
N LEU A 113 -10.22 6.06 14.13
CA LEU A 113 -11.03 4.97 14.66
C LEU A 113 -11.25 5.12 16.17
N VAL A 114 -10.24 5.64 16.88
CA VAL A 114 -10.29 5.92 18.32
C VAL A 114 -11.00 7.25 18.65
N ARG A 115 -10.77 8.33 17.88
CA ARG A 115 -11.27 9.69 18.20
C ARG A 115 -12.62 10.05 17.56
N GLY A 116 -13.07 9.34 16.53
CA GLY A 116 -14.37 9.54 15.88
C GLY A 116 -14.54 10.85 15.09
N ARG A 117 -13.47 11.61 14.81
CA ARG A 117 -13.52 12.85 14.00
C ARG A 117 -12.67 12.74 12.74
N MET A 118 -13.30 12.70 11.58
CA MET A 118 -12.60 12.62 10.29
C MET A 118 -12.20 14.03 9.84
N PRO A 119 -10.90 14.34 9.68
CA PRO A 119 -10.51 15.61 9.09
C PRO A 119 -10.90 15.61 7.61
N ARG A 120 -11.56 16.68 7.13
CA ARG A 120 -11.97 16.86 5.73
C ARG A 120 -10.80 16.67 4.75
N ILE A 121 -9.60 17.03 5.18
CA ILE A 121 -8.36 16.92 4.40
C ILE A 121 -8.10 15.47 3.96
N LEU A 122 -8.36 14.48 4.82
CA LEU A 122 -8.04 13.07 4.55
C LEU A 122 -8.96 12.48 3.47
N ARG A 123 -10.23 12.90 3.48
CA ARG A 123 -11.24 12.46 2.51
C ARG A 123 -10.91 12.91 1.08
N VAL A 124 -10.15 14.00 0.94
CA VAL A 124 -9.67 14.52 -0.36
C VAL A 124 -8.28 13.99 -0.69
N LEU A 125 -7.41 13.87 0.32
CA LEU A 125 -6.03 13.44 0.15
C LEU A 125 -5.92 12.00 -0.34
N GLU A 126 -6.80 11.11 0.13
CA GLU A 126 -6.81 9.69 -0.22
C GLU A 126 -7.07 9.43 -1.73
N PRO A 127 -8.15 9.92 -2.36
CA PRO A 127 -8.35 9.74 -3.79
C PRO A 127 -7.29 10.45 -4.62
N VAL A 128 -6.75 11.58 -4.13
CA VAL A 128 -5.62 12.26 -4.79
C VAL A 128 -4.38 11.38 -4.78
N LEU A 129 -4.04 10.78 -3.64
CA LEU A 129 -2.86 9.92 -3.52
C LEU A 129 -3.01 8.63 -4.34
N PHE A 130 -4.15 7.94 -4.25
CA PHE A 130 -4.43 6.78 -5.11
C PHE A 130 -4.40 7.16 -6.60
N GLY A 131 -4.96 8.33 -6.95
CA GLY A 131 -4.90 8.87 -8.30
C GLY A 131 -3.46 9.13 -8.77
N THR A 132 -2.61 9.69 -7.90
CA THR A 132 -1.20 9.94 -8.24
C THR A 132 -0.40 8.65 -8.40
N VAL A 133 -0.58 7.66 -7.52
CA VAL A 133 0.09 6.35 -7.66
C VAL A 133 -0.36 5.68 -8.95
N GLY A 134 -1.67 5.63 -9.21
CA GLY A 134 -2.22 5.05 -10.43
C GLY A 134 -1.77 5.78 -11.70
N ALA A 135 -1.64 7.11 -11.67
CA ALA A 135 -1.11 7.89 -12.78
C ALA A 135 0.37 7.60 -13.03
N VAL A 136 1.20 7.52 -11.98
CA VAL A 136 2.62 7.17 -12.10
C VAL A 136 2.79 5.74 -12.62
N ASP A 137 2.01 4.79 -12.11
CA ASP A 137 1.96 3.41 -12.61
C ASP A 137 1.59 3.35 -14.09
N ALA A 138 0.53 4.07 -14.49
CA ALA A 138 0.10 4.13 -15.88
C ALA A 138 1.15 4.75 -16.80
N VAL A 139 1.81 5.83 -16.37
CA VAL A 139 2.91 6.46 -17.13
C VAL A 139 4.08 5.51 -17.27
N PHE A 140 4.49 4.82 -16.21
CA PHE A 140 5.58 3.84 -16.26
C PHE A 140 5.25 2.68 -17.22
N PHE A 141 4.03 2.18 -17.14
CA PHE A 141 3.54 1.11 -18.01
C PHE A 141 3.49 1.56 -19.47
N LEU A 142 2.94 2.73 -19.76
CA LEU A 142 2.90 3.29 -21.12
C LEU A 142 4.30 3.58 -21.66
N ALA A 143 5.21 4.11 -20.83
CA ALA A 143 6.59 4.36 -21.21
C ALA A 143 7.33 3.08 -21.62
N GLN A 144 6.91 1.91 -21.13
CA GLN A 144 7.47 0.63 -21.54
C GLN A 144 7.16 0.27 -23.00
N PHE A 145 6.04 0.73 -23.57
CA PHE A 145 5.69 0.47 -24.98
C PHE A 145 6.49 1.32 -25.96
N PHE A 146 7.02 2.46 -25.52
CA PHE A 146 7.82 3.36 -26.35
C PHE A 146 9.33 3.09 -26.24
N ARG A 147 9.73 2.05 -25.50
CA ARG A 147 11.12 1.70 -25.24
C ARG A 147 11.50 0.43 -26.00
#